data_AF-A0A1Q7BVU8-F1
#
_entry.id   AF-A0A1Q7BVU8-F1
#
_cell.length_a   1.000
_cell.length_b   1.000
_cell.length_c   1.000
_cell.angle_alpha   90.00
_cell.angle_beta   90.00
_cell.angle_gamma   90.00
#
_symmetry.space_group_name_H-M   'P 1'
#
loop_
_entity.id
_entity.type
_entity.pdbx_description
1 polymer ?
#
loop_
_entity_poly.entity_id
_entity_poly.type
_entity_poly.pdbx_seq_one_letter_code
_entity_poly.pdbx_strand_id
1 'polypeptide(L)' 'MRAGWTAGGGIEGAFGGGWSAKVEYLYIDLGKLEQTVTVPPAALTATFNSRLTDNIVRVGVNYKWGGGY' A
#
# COMPACT_ATOMS: atom_id res chain seq x y z
N MET A 1 -9.26 6.70 -17.90
CA MET A 1 -8.04 6.22 -17.20
C MET A 1 -8.22 6.55 -15.72
N ARG A 2 -8.02 5.58 -14.83
CA ARG A 2 -8.11 5.79 -13.39
C ARG A 2 -6.70 6.02 -12.87
N ALA A 3 -6.40 7.22 -12.41
CA ALA A 3 -5.14 7.50 -11.75
C ALA A 3 -5.31 7.15 -10.27
N GLY A 4 -4.79 5.99 -9.88
CA GLY A 4 -4.54 5.70 -8.47
C GLY A 4 -3.26 6.41 -8.04
N TRP A 5 -3.19 6.85 -6.79
CA TRP A 5 -1.99 7.45 -6.23
C TRP A 5 -1.52 6.64 -5.03
N THR A 6 -0.20 6.62 -4.87
CA THR A 6 0.47 5.95 -3.76
C THR A 6 1.36 6.98 -3.07
N ALA A 7 1.27 7.09 -1.76
CA ALA A 7 2.24 7.83 -0.96
C ALA A 7 2.72 6.97 0.19
N GLY A 8 4.02 7.01 0.46
CA GLY A 8 4.60 6.28 1.57
C GLY A 8 5.75 7.05 2.18
N GLY A 9 6.00 6.75 3.44
CA GLY A 9 7.12 7.29 4.21
C GLY A 9 7.74 6.18 5.04
N GLY A 10 9.05 6.25 5.23
CA GLY A 10 9.78 5.28 6.03
C GLY A 10 10.79 5.95 6.95
N ILE A 11 11.04 5.31 8.08
CA ILE A 11 12.13 5.64 9.00
C ILE A 11 13.07 4.45 9.10
N GLU A 12 14.36 4.72 9.04
CA GLU A 12 15.41 3.74 9.31
C GLU A 12 16.22 4.19 10.52
N GLY A 13 16.47 3.27 11.44
CA GLY A 13 17.26 3.49 12.64
C GLY A 13 18.31 2.40 12.80
N ALA A 14 19.58 2.81 12.92
CA ALA A 14 20.66 1.94 13.32
C ALA A 14 20.79 1.93 14.84
N PHE A 15 20.79 0.76 15.49
CA PHE A 15 20.81 0.64 16.95
C PHE A 15 22.19 0.23 17.51
N GLY A 16 23.25 0.38 16.70
CA GLY A 16 24.60 -0.04 17.08
C GLY A 16 24.83 -1.55 16.94
N GLY A 17 26.10 -1.97 17.01
CA GLY A 17 26.46 -3.39 16.90
C GLY A 17 26.12 -4.05 15.56
N GLY A 18 26.03 -3.28 14.46
CA GLY A 18 25.72 -3.80 13.12
C GLY A 18 24.22 -4.02 12.84
N TRP A 19 23.35 -3.73 13.81
CA TRP A 19 21.90 -3.86 13.67
C TRP A 19 21.28 -2.55 13.15
N SER A 20 20.43 -2.64 12.13
CA SER A 20 19.56 -1.57 11.64
C SER A 20 18.14 -2.10 11.53
N ALA A 21 17.13 -1.35 11.95
CA ALA A 21 15.75 -1.64 11.56
C ALA A 21 15.16 -0.50 10.76
N LYS A 22 14.23 -0.88 9.91
CA LYS A 22 13.45 0.00 9.08
C LYS A 22 11.97 -0.28 9.28
N VAL A 23 11.19 0.79 9.27
CA VAL A 23 9.75 0.77 9.25
C VAL A 23 9.31 1.64 8.09
N GLU A 24 8.48 1.07 7.21
CA GLU A 24 7.96 1.74 6.03
C GLU A 24 6.44 1.61 6.02
N TYR A 25 5.75 2.72 5.84
CA TYR A 25 4.30 2.76 5.69
C TYR A 25 3.96 3.27 4.30
N LEU A 26 3.12 2.52 3.58
CA LEU A 26 2.70 2.84 2.22
C LEU A 26 1.18 2.85 2.16
N TYR A 27 0.63 4.00 1.79
CA TYR A 27 -0.78 4.22 1.55
C TYR A 27 -1.07 4.20 0.06
N ILE A 28 -2.04 3.38 -0.36
CA ILE A 28 -2.44 3.25 -1.76
C ILE A 28 -3.93 3.61 -1.88
N ASP A 29 -4.25 4.55 -2.76
CA ASP A 29 -5.61 4.85 -3.18
C ASP A 29 -5.74 4.56 -4.68
N LEU A 30 -6.41 3.45 -5.02
CA LEU A 30 -6.57 3.02 -6.42
C LEU A 30 -7.74 3.74 -7.13
N GLY A 31 -8.40 4.71 -6.46
CA GLY A 31 -9.58 5.39 -6.96
C GLY A 31 -10.88 4.57 -6.85
N LYS A 32 -12.02 5.23 -7.07
CA LYS A 32 -13.38 4.68 -6.85
C LYS A 32 -13.83 3.74 -7.96
N LEU A 33 -13.72 2.42 -7.88
CA LEU A 33 -14.29 1.51 -8.90
C LEU A 33 -15.79 1.82 -9.09
N GLU A 34 -16.15 2.39 -10.24
CA GLU A 34 -17.53 2.63 -10.67
C GLU A 34 -17.84 1.56 -11.70
N GLN A 35 -18.49 0.50 -11.25
CA GLN A 35 -19.00 -0.54 -12.14
C GLN A 35 -20.52 -0.38 -12.21
N THR A 36 -21.00 0.00 -13.40
CA THR A 36 -22.44 0.09 -13.67
C THR A 36 -22.85 -1.21 -14.34
N VAL A 37 -23.69 -1.99 -13.65
CA VAL A 37 -24.24 -3.23 -14.19
C VAL A 37 -25.69 -2.95 -14.58
N THR A 38 -26.02 -3.15 -15.84
CA THR A 38 -27.40 -3.09 -16.36
C THR A 38 -27.87 -4.50 -16.64
N VAL A 39 -28.98 -4.93 -16.02
CA VAL A 39 -29.56 -6.27 -16.21
C VAL A 39 -30.80 -6.19 -17.11
N PRO A 40 -30.76 -6.67 -18.37
CA PRO A 40 -31.93 -6.81 -19.23
C PRO A 40 -32.77 -8.05 -18.85
N PRO A 41 -34.11 -8.06 -19.03
CA PRO A 41 -34.95 -7.02 -19.62
C PRO A 41 -35.46 -5.97 -18.62
N ALA A 42 -35.10 -6.09 -17.33
CA ALA A 42 -35.65 -5.30 -16.24
C ALA A 42 -35.16 -3.84 -16.16
N ALA A 43 -34.25 -3.41 -17.05
CA ALA A 43 -33.64 -2.07 -17.07
C ALA A 43 -33.15 -1.59 -15.70
N LEU A 44 -32.76 -2.53 -14.82
CA LEU A 44 -32.21 -2.23 -13.51
C LEU A 44 -30.74 -1.86 -13.69
N THR A 45 -30.42 -0.61 -13.35
CA THR A 45 -29.06 -0.08 -13.32
C THR A 45 -28.59 -0.03 -11.87
N ALA A 46 -27.65 -0.90 -11.51
CA ALA A 46 -26.98 -0.88 -10.21
C ALA A 46 -25.59 -0.26 -10.37
N THR A 47 -25.37 0.86 -9.67
CA THR A 47 -24.06 1.53 -9.63
C THR A 47 -23.36 1.15 -8.33
N PHE A 48 -22.29 0.36 -8.46
CA PHE A 48 -21.44 0.02 -7.32
C PHE A 48 -20.31 1.04 -7.22
N ASN A 49 -20.23 1.75 -6.10
CA ASN A 49 -19.11 2.63 -5.76
C ASN A 49 -18.23 1.94 -4.72
N SER A 50 -17.17 1.29 -5.17
CA SER A 50 -16.21 0.66 -4.27
C SER A 50 -14.94 1.50 -4.23
N ARG A 51 -14.66 2.12 -3.08
CA ARG A 51 -13.41 2.83 -2.84
C ARG A 51 -12.36 1.80 -2.39
N LEU A 52 -11.38 1.51 -3.25
CA LEU A 52 -10.26 0.62 -2.92
C LEU A 52 -9.12 1.47 -2.33
N THR A 53 -9.07 1.53 -1.01
CA THR A 53 -7.95 2.09 -0.25
C THR A 53 -7.24 0.97 0.48
N ASP A 54 -5.94 0.85 0.29
CA ASP A 54 -5.12 -0.19 0.90
C ASP A 54 -3.99 0.43 1.73
N ASN A 55 -3.65 -0.22 2.84
CA ASN A 55 -2.67 0.26 3.81
C ASN A 55 -1.63 -0.83 4.04
N ILE A 56 -0.41 -0.61 3.55
CA ILE A 56 0.67 -1.58 3.63
C ILE A 56 1.70 -1.10 4.65
N VAL A 57 1.85 -1.83 5.74
CA VAL A 57 2.92 -1.64 6.73
C VAL A 57 4.01 -2.67 6.48
N ARG A 58 5.26 -2.23 6.39
CA ARG A 58 6.44 -3.06 6.24
C ARG A 58 7.43 -2.77 7.36
N VAL A 59 7.94 -3.83 7.97
CA VAL A 59 8.98 -3.75 8.99
C VAL A 59 10.12 -4.67 8.59
N GLY A 60 11.36 -4.23 8.78
CA GLY A 60 12.55 -4.99 8.43
C GLY A 60 13.68 -4.78 9.43
N VAL A 61 14.44 -5.84 9.68
CA VAL A 61 15.66 -5.79 10.49
C VAL A 61 16.81 -6.29 9.63
N ASN A 62 17.89 -5.54 9.60
CA ASN A 62 19.12 -5.85 8.89
C ASN A 62 20.24 -6.03 9.91
N TYR A 63 21.03 -7.07 9.72
CA TYR A 63 22.26 -7.27 10.47
C TYR A 63 23.44 -7.26 9.51
N LYS A 64 24.37 -6.34 9.70
CA LYS A 64 25.63 -6.30 8.96
C LYS A 64 26.63 -7.23 9.66
N TRP A 65 26.77 -8.46 9.15
CA TRP A 65 27.93 -9.30 9.46
C TRP A 65 29.15 -8.74 8.73
N GLY A 66 30.09 -8.14 9.48
CA GLY A 66 31.33 -7.62 8.90
C GLY A 66 31.83 -6.36 9.58
N GLY A 67 32.19 -6.46 10.86
CA GLY A 67 33.26 -5.68 11.45
C GLY A 67 34.48 -6.58 11.53
N GLY A 68 35.19 -6.76 10.41
CA GLY A 68 36.50 -7.40 10.46
C GLY A 68 37.49 -6.42 11.04
N TYR A 69 38.01 -6.71 12.24
CA TYR A 69 39.42 -6.90 12.60
C TYR A 69 39.45 -7.57 13.98
#